data_AF-A0A345BJR0-F1
#
_entry.id   AF-A0A345BJR0-F1
#
_cell.length_a   1.000
_cell.length_b   1.000
_cell.length_c   1.000
_cell.angle_alpha   90.00
_cell.angle_beta   90.00
_cell.angle_gamma   90.00
#
_symmetry.space_group_name_H-M   'P 1'
#
loop_
_entity.id
_entity.type
_entity.pdbx_description
1 polymer ?
#
loop_
_entity_poly.entity_id
_entity_poly.type
_entity_poly.pdbx_seq_one_letter_code
_entity_poly.pdbx_strand_id
1 'polypeptide(L)'
;SFGLCGRSAGGYLMLQLTKQLQTLNLTPQFLVNFYGYTDLEFIKEPRKLLKQAISAKEIAAIDQTKPVWDDPFLSRYLLYHYSI
;
A
#
# COMPACT_ATOMS: atom_id res chain seq x y z
N SER A 1 22.66 5.97 -12.11
CA SER A 1 22.41 5.00 -11.03
C SER A 1 21.30 5.52 -10.15
N PHE A 2 20.39 4.67 -9.67
CA PHE A 2 19.27 5.07 -8.79
C PHE A 2 19.01 4.01 -7.72
N GLY A 3 18.42 4.41 -6.60
CA GLY A 3 17.92 3.50 -5.56
C GLY A 3 16.41 3.62 -5.44
N LEU A 4 15.79 2.61 -4.83
CA LEU A 4 14.37 2.66 -4.47
C LEU A 4 14.21 2.60 -2.95
N CYS A 5 13.22 3.33 -2.44
CA CYS A 5 12.86 3.33 -1.03
C CYS A 5 11.35 3.18 -0.92
N GLY A 6 10.89 2.22 -0.10
CA GLY A 6 9.47 1.92 0.07
C GLY A 6 9.08 1.80 1.54
N ARG A 7 7.93 2.38 1.90
CA ARG A 7 7.35 2.33 3.26
C ARG A 7 6.07 1.51 3.27
N SER A 8 5.97 0.49 4.13
CA SER A 8 4.81 -0.41 4.22
C SER A 8 4.39 -0.93 2.84
N ALA A 9 3.19 -0.60 2.35
CA ALA A 9 2.74 -0.94 0.99
C ALA A 9 3.70 -0.48 -0.12
N GLY A 10 4.40 0.65 0.07
CA GLY A 10 5.43 1.10 -0.85
C GLY A 10 6.63 0.15 -0.92
N GLY A 11 6.95 -0.58 0.16
CA GLY A 11 7.99 -1.61 0.15
C GLY A 11 7.61 -2.81 -0.72
N TYR A 12 6.36 -3.26 -0.65
CA TYR A 12 5.85 -4.30 -1.54
C TYR A 12 5.88 -3.86 -3.01
N LEU A 13 5.39 -2.65 -3.29
CA LEU A 13 5.42 -2.09 -4.65
C LEU A 13 6.85 -1.94 -5.17
N MET A 14 7.78 -1.48 -4.34
CA MET A 14 9.20 -1.38 -4.68
C MET A 14 9.79 -2.73 -5.09
N LEU A 15 9.50 -3.80 -4.33
CA LEU A 15 10.01 -5.14 -4.62
C LEU A 15 9.40 -5.72 -5.90
N GLN A 16 8.09 -5.55 -6.10
CA GLN A 16 7.42 -5.95 -7.34
C GLN A 16 7.94 -5.17 -8.55
N LEU A 17 8.11 -3.86 -8.41
CA LEU A 17 8.68 -2.99 -9.44
C LEU A 17 10.11 -3.42 -9.78
N THR A 18 10.93 -3.74 -8.78
CA THR A 18 12.31 -4.20 -9.00
C THR A 18 12.36 -5.44 -9.88
N LYS A 19 11.49 -6.43 -9.63
CA LYS A 19 11.38 -7.62 -10.47
C LYS A 19 11.02 -7.28 -11.92
N GLN A 20 10.12 -6.32 -12.13
CA GLN A 20 9.76 -5.87 -13.48
C GLN A 20 10.90 -5.10 -14.16
N LEU A 21 11.59 -4.21 -13.45
CA LEU A 21 12.71 -3.43 -13.99
C LEU A 21 13.90 -4.30 -14.40
N GLN A 22 14.12 -5.43 -13.72
CA GLN A 22 15.15 -6.40 -14.11
C GLN A 22 14.92 -6.96 -15.51
N THR A 23 13.66 -7.19 -15.94
CA THR A 23 13.36 -7.65 -17.31
C THR A 23 13.66 -6.60 -18.37
N LEU A 24 13.74 -5.33 -17.96
CA LEU A 24 14.06 -4.17 -18.79
C LEU A 24 15.55 -3.76 -18.70
N ASN A 25 16.39 -4.52 -18.01
CA ASN A 25 17.79 -4.17 -17.70
C ASN A 25 17.95 -2.84 -16.93
N LEU A 26 16.95 -2.47 -16.12
CA LEU A 26 16.92 -1.24 -15.31
C LEU A 26 17.07 -1.56 -13.81
N THR A 27 18.00 -2.43 -13.44
CA THR A 27 18.17 -2.87 -12.05
C THR A 27 18.56 -1.70 -11.12
N PRO A 28 17.81 -1.44 -10.03
CA PRO A 28 18.20 -0.45 -9.02
C PRO A 28 19.53 -0.82 -8.36
N GLN A 29 20.33 0.18 -7.99
CA GLN A 29 21.62 -0.03 -7.32
C GLN A 29 21.44 -0.55 -5.90
N PHE A 30 20.42 -0.08 -5.19
CA PHE A 30 20.10 -0.48 -3.83
C PHE A 30 18.61 -0.30 -3.54
N LEU A 31 18.14 -0.98 -2.50
CA LEU A 31 16.76 -0.93 -2.03
C LEU A 31 16.75 -0.60 -0.53
N VAL A 32 15.84 0.27 -0.10
CA VAL A 32 15.59 0.59 1.31
C VAL A 32 14.15 0.22 1.64
N ASN A 33 13.98 -0.79 2.49
CA ASN A 33 12.67 -1.30 2.90
C ASN A 33 12.32 -0.85 4.33
N PHE A 34 11.29 -0.04 4.48
CA PHE A 34 10.70 0.29 5.77
C PHE A 34 9.44 -0.56 5.98
N TYR A 35 9.58 -1.69 6.69
CA TYR A 35 8.48 -2.58 7.10
C TYR A 35 7.47 -2.94 5.99
N GLY A 36 7.96 -3.09 4.76
CA GLY A 36 7.19 -3.68 3.66
C GLY A 36 7.11 -5.19 3.74
N TYR A 37 6.47 -5.78 2.75
CA TYR A 37 6.17 -7.21 2.66
C TYR A 37 6.46 -7.73 1.24
N THR A 38 6.67 -9.03 1.10
CA THR A 38 7.01 -9.70 -0.18
C THR A 38 5.82 -10.34 -0.88
N ASP A 39 4.75 -10.61 -0.13
CA ASP A 39 3.49 -11.19 -0.59
C ASP A 39 2.31 -10.55 0.18
N LEU A 40 1.10 -11.03 -0.08
CA LEU A 40 -0.13 -10.52 0.55
C LEU A 40 -0.80 -11.56 1.46
N GLU A 41 -0.15 -12.67 1.79
CA GLU A 41 -0.80 -13.76 2.54
C GLU A 41 -1.18 -13.33 3.96
N PHE A 42 -0.39 -12.44 4.58
CA PHE A 42 -0.65 -11.91 5.92
C PHE A 42 -2.00 -11.18 6.07
N ILE A 43 -2.63 -10.73 4.97
CA ILE A 43 -3.92 -10.04 5.06
C ILE A 43 -5.08 -11.00 5.39
N LYS A 44 -4.88 -12.30 5.18
CA LYS A 44 -5.85 -13.36 5.50
C LYS A 44 -5.92 -13.63 6.99
N GLU A 45 -4.88 -13.26 7.73
CA GLU A 45 -4.87 -13.37 9.19
C GLU A 45 -5.77 -12.27 9.78
N PRO A 46 -6.62 -12.61 10.78
CA PRO A 46 -7.47 -11.62 11.43
C PRO A 46 -6.62 -10.58 12.15
N ARG A 47 -6.86 -9.30 11.87
CA ARG A 47 -6.09 -8.18 12.42
C ARG A 47 -7.03 -7.16 13.04
N LYS A 48 -6.80 -6.83 14.32
CA LYS A 48 -7.49 -5.71 14.98
C LYS A 48 -6.58 -4.49 14.99
N LEU A 49 -6.73 -3.64 13.98
CA LEU A 49 -5.89 -2.45 13.80
C LEU A 49 -6.51 -1.19 14.46
N LEU A 50 -7.85 -1.11 14.46
CA LEU A 50 -8.60 -0.09 15.20
C LEU A 50 -9.53 -0.77 16.20
N LYS A 51 -9.64 -0.17 17.39
CA LYS A 51 -10.52 -0.68 18.45
C LYS A 51 -11.99 -0.40 18.15
N GLN A 52 -12.27 0.76 17.56
CA GLN A 52 -13.61 1.25 17.26
C GLN A 52 -14.07 0.73 15.89
N ALA A 53 -15.33 0.31 15.80
CA ALA A 53 -15.92 -0.08 14.53
C ALA A 53 -16.19 1.17 13.67
N ILE A 54 -15.81 1.11 12.40
CA ILE A 54 -16.12 2.15 11.41
C ILE A 54 -17.48 1.80 10.79
N SER A 55 -18.39 2.77 10.76
CA SER A 55 -19.71 2.60 10.15
C SER A 55 -19.69 2.87 8.64
N ALA A 56 -20.63 2.27 7.92
CA ALA A 56 -20.81 2.53 6.49
C ALA A 56 -21.08 4.01 6.16
N LYS A 57 -21.62 4.78 7.12
CA LYS A 57 -21.86 6.23 6.94
C LYS A 57 -20.56 7.02 6.88
N GLU A 58 -19.55 6.62 7.64
CA GLU A 58 -18.25 7.31 7.72
C GLU A 58 -17.45 7.20 6.42
N ILE A 59 -17.71 6.17 5.60
CA ILE A 59 -17.03 5.94 4.32
C ILE A 59 -17.88 6.28 3.09
N ALA A 60 -19.15 6.66 3.27
CA ALA A 60 -20.12 6.77 2.17
C ALA A 60 -19.75 7.81 1.10
N ALA A 61 -19.04 8.87 1.50
CA ALA A 61 -18.66 9.96 0.59
C ALA A 61 -17.37 9.68 -0.20
N ILE A 62 -16.66 8.59 0.10
CA ILE A 62 -15.37 8.28 -0.51
C ILE A 62 -15.63 7.59 -1.86
N ASP A 63 -15.24 8.22 -2.97
CA ASP A 63 -15.36 7.63 -4.30
C ASP A 63 -14.53 6.34 -4.42
N GLN A 64 -15.13 5.29 -4.97
CA GLN A 64 -14.47 4.00 -5.21
C GLN A 64 -14.43 3.64 -6.69
N THR A 65 -14.82 4.57 -7.58
CA THR A 65 -15.03 4.29 -8.99
C THR A 65 -13.99 4.95 -9.90
N LYS A 66 -13.56 6.18 -9.64
CA LYS A 66 -12.60 6.87 -10.49
C LYS A 66 -11.16 6.60 -10.04
N PRO A 67 -10.18 6.71 -10.96
CA PRO A 67 -8.77 6.64 -10.59
C PRO A 67 -8.40 7.72 -9.56
N VAL A 68 -7.68 7.31 -8.52
CA VAL A 68 -7.10 8.21 -7.51
C VAL A 68 -5.59 8.06 -7.58
N TRP A 69 -4.90 9.12 -7.96
CA TRP A 69 -3.44 9.15 -8.05
C TRP A 69 -2.77 9.53 -6.73
N ASP A 70 -3.46 10.32 -5.91
CA ASP A 70 -2.96 10.79 -4.62
C ASP A 70 -4.12 10.99 -3.62
N ASP A 71 -3.81 10.87 -2.34
CA ASP A 71 -4.71 11.16 -1.21
C ASP A 71 -3.94 11.98 -0.16
N PRO A 72 -3.66 13.27 -0.45
CA PRO A 72 -2.72 14.08 0.32
C PRO A 72 -3.17 14.37 1.75
N PHE A 73 -4.48 14.25 2.01
CA PHE A 73 -5.08 14.49 3.32
C PHE A 73 -5.48 13.20 4.05
N LEU A 74 -5.08 12.03 3.53
CA LEU A 74 -5.41 10.73 4.09
C LEU A 74 -6.93 10.51 4.24
N SER A 75 -7.71 11.09 3.34
CA SER A 75 -9.18 11.06 3.36
C SER A 75 -9.74 9.63 3.21
N ARG A 76 -8.97 8.72 2.62
CA ARG A 76 -9.34 7.32 2.41
C ARG A 76 -8.89 6.39 3.54
N TYR A 77 -8.28 6.93 4.60
CA TYR A 77 -7.78 6.15 5.73
C TYR A 77 -8.86 5.27 6.38
N LEU A 78 -10.05 5.83 6.61
CA LEU A 78 -11.16 5.07 7.20
C LEU A 78 -11.67 3.97 6.26
N LEU A 79 -11.64 4.19 4.94
CA LEU A 79 -12.03 3.15 3.98
C LEU A 79 -11.09 1.94 4.03
N TYR A 80 -9.78 2.16 4.18
CA TYR A 80 -8.82 1.07 4.35
C TYR A 80 -9.16 0.22 5.59
N HIS A 81 -9.37 0.87 6.74
CA HIS A 81 -9.68 0.17 7.98
C HIS A 81 -11.08 -0.43 8.03
N TYR A 82 -12.03 0.06 7.23
CA TYR A 82 -13.35 -0.55 7.09
C TYR A 82 -13.31 -1.91 6.37
N SER A 83 -12.27 -2.15 5.55
CA SER A 83 -12.11 -3.35 4.74
C SER A 83 -11.31 -4.49 5.40
N ILE A 84 -10.81 -4.28 6.62
CA ILE A 84 -9.93 -5.20 7.37
C ILE A 84 -10.67 -5.70 8.61
#